data_AF-A0A6P6LYN3-F1
#
_entry.id   AF-A0A6P6LYN3-F1
#
_cell.length_a   1.000
_cell.length_b   1.000
_cell.length_c   1.000
_cell.angle_alpha   90.00
_cell.angle_beta   90.00
_cell.angle_gamma   90.00
#
_symmetry.space_group_name_H-M   'P 1'
#
loop_
_entity.id
_entity.type
_entity.pdbx_description
1 polymer ?
#
loop_
_entity_poly.entity_id
_entity_poly.type
_entity_poly.pdbx_seq_one_letter_code
_entity_poly.pdbx_strand_id
1 'polypeptide(L)'
;MFYRYQEWKDRLHNFNDHIILDISLCLTLRNLLQVHTSVNRAVEFLQLTTGIEFPPPETILHAYLQFEALTDHEYKYSCPTCGDYPPVVIMGVHKQTASPLSGNDIEKPPGNFKGEVNLEEFWESLSKEMISRGFVANGRHDLFAVPPSYHFWAPWIGKNTRHSDTVLNTEFEKVTEERLREELFKQKDDVIQSLCHECAVESTGSRSDLLLRLSDEMKSRSATGGWGVIMCPCGIVYSLKCSFQAESHRDFADLLLS
;
A
#
# COMPACT_ATOMS: atom_id res chain seq x y z
N MET A 1 34.07 -8.19 11.75
CA MET A 1 33.07 -7.42 12.54
C MET A 1 32.91 -6.09 11.83
N PHE A 2 31.80 -5.88 11.15
CA PHE A 2 31.48 -4.57 10.58
C PHE A 2 30.75 -3.79 11.68
N TYR A 3 31.35 -2.72 12.17
CA TYR A 3 30.72 -1.81 13.13
C TYR A 3 30.09 -0.69 12.31
N ARG A 4 28.75 -0.63 12.28
CA ARG A 4 28.02 0.48 11.65
C ARG A 4 27.95 1.63 12.66
N TYR A 5 28.55 2.76 12.31
CA TYR A 5 28.57 3.94 13.18
C TYR A 5 27.20 4.62 13.20
N GLN A 6 26.59 4.81 14.37
CA GLN A 6 25.38 5.60 14.53
C GLN A 6 25.43 6.39 15.85
N GLU A 7 25.75 7.68 15.77
CA GLU A 7 25.63 8.62 16.88
C GLU A 7 24.71 9.79 16.51
N TRP A 8 23.52 9.81 17.12
CA TRP A 8 22.52 10.86 16.87
C TRP A 8 23.01 12.26 17.25
N LYS A 9 24.00 12.37 18.14
CA LYS A 9 24.61 13.64 18.56
C LYS A 9 25.30 14.37 17.41
N ASP A 10 25.82 13.61 16.44
CA ASP A 10 26.48 14.17 15.26
C ASP A 10 25.48 14.65 14.21
N ARG A 11 24.18 14.50 14.47
CA ARG A 11 23.09 14.85 13.56
C ARG A 11 23.13 14.08 12.25
N LEU A 12 23.65 12.86 12.28
CA LEU A 12 23.73 11.98 11.13
C LEU A 12 22.83 10.74 11.31
N HIS A 13 22.18 10.35 10.23
CA HIS A 13 21.53 9.06 10.06
C HIS A 13 22.33 8.24 9.05
N ASN A 14 23.03 7.23 9.54
CA ASN A 14 23.79 6.32 8.70
C ASN A 14 22.85 5.23 8.20
N PHE A 15 22.58 5.12 6.89
CA PHE A 15 21.71 4.08 6.31
C PHE A 15 22.43 2.75 6.06
N ASN A 16 23.66 2.76 5.53
CA ASN A 16 24.39 1.54 5.15
C ASN A 16 25.92 1.73 5.03
N ASP A 17 26.50 2.63 5.84
CA ASP A 17 27.90 3.10 5.84
C ASP A 17 28.37 3.81 4.55
N HIS A 18 27.62 3.72 3.46
CA HIS A 18 27.88 4.41 2.20
C HIS A 18 26.94 5.60 1.98
N ILE A 19 25.74 5.51 2.52
CA ILE A 19 24.71 6.55 2.45
C ILE A 19 24.46 7.04 3.86
N ILE A 20 24.81 8.30 4.09
CA ILE A 20 24.64 8.98 5.37
C ILE A 20 23.84 10.25 5.08
N LEU A 21 22.70 10.38 5.76
CA LEU A 21 21.84 11.54 5.67
C LEU A 21 22.05 12.44 6.88
N ASP A 22 22.04 13.76 6.68
CA ASP A 22 21.90 14.69 7.78
C ASP A 22 20.48 14.63 8.35
N ILE A 23 20.32 14.69 9.67
CA ILE A 23 18.98 14.66 10.30
C ILE A 23 18.12 15.83 9.84
N SER A 24 18.71 17.01 9.60
CA SER A 24 17.97 18.16 9.05
C SER A 24 17.46 17.89 7.65
N LEU A 25 18.19 17.12 6.83
CA LEU A 25 17.70 16.65 5.54
C LEU A 25 16.51 15.69 5.74
N CYS A 26 16.60 14.72 6.66
CA CYS A 26 15.49 13.82 6.95
C CYS A 26 14.22 14.59 7.39
N LEU A 27 14.37 15.56 8.30
CA LEU A 27 13.27 16.43 8.73
C LEU A 27 12.73 17.30 7.59
N THR A 28 13.60 17.77 6.69
CA THR A 28 13.20 18.50 5.50
C THR A 28 12.37 17.60 4.57
N LEU A 29 12.80 16.37 4.32
CA LEU A 29 12.04 15.39 3.53
C LEU A 29 10.65 15.13 4.15
N ARG A 30 10.57 14.99 5.47
CA ARG A 30 9.28 14.87 6.18
C ARG A 30 8.36 16.05 5.92
N ASN A 31 8.87 17.27 6.08
CA ASN A 31 8.09 18.49 5.83
C ASN A 31 7.67 18.63 4.36
N LEU A 32 8.56 18.26 3.43
CA LEU A 32 8.26 18.24 2.00
C LEU A 32 7.12 17.28 1.68
N LEU A 33 7.11 16.08 2.28
CA LEU A 33 6.02 15.12 2.12
C LEU A 33 4.68 15.68 2.65
N GLN A 34 4.69 16.42 3.76
CA GLN A 34 3.49 17.08 4.29
C GLN A 34 2.93 18.16 3.34
N VAL A 35 3.77 18.77 2.50
CA VAL A 35 3.34 19.72 1.45
C VAL A 35 3.32 19.09 0.06
N HIS A 36 3.10 17.77 -0.01
CA HIS A 36 2.90 17.01 -1.26
C HIS A 36 4.10 17.00 -2.22
N THR A 37 5.31 17.18 -1.70
CA THR A 37 6.55 17.07 -2.49
C THR A 37 7.20 15.71 -2.24
N SER A 38 7.37 14.91 -3.29
CA SER A 38 7.97 13.57 -3.19
C SER A 38 9.48 13.63 -2.93
N VAL A 39 10.03 12.57 -2.32
CA VAL A 39 11.49 12.42 -2.12
C VAL A 39 12.25 12.51 -3.44
N ASN A 40 11.69 11.97 -4.53
CA ASN A 40 12.29 12.08 -5.85
C ASN A 40 12.44 13.54 -6.31
N ARG A 41 11.39 14.35 -6.15
CA ARG A 41 11.45 15.79 -6.47
C ARG A 41 12.42 16.54 -5.56
N ALA A 42 12.53 16.14 -4.29
CA ALA A 42 13.51 16.71 -3.38
C ALA A 42 14.96 16.41 -3.82
N VAL A 43 15.25 15.17 -4.23
CA VAL A 43 16.57 14.78 -4.74
C VAL A 43 16.91 15.51 -6.03
N GLU A 44 15.97 15.60 -6.98
CA GLU A 44 16.13 16.36 -8.22
C GLU A 44 16.42 17.85 -7.93
N PHE A 45 15.66 18.46 -7.00
CA PHE A 45 15.89 19.83 -6.56
C PHE A 45 17.31 20.03 -5.98
N LEU A 46 17.79 19.10 -5.15
CA LEU A 46 19.14 19.17 -4.58
C LEU A 46 20.21 19.05 -5.67
N GLN A 47 20.05 18.13 -6.63
CA GLN A 47 20.96 17.98 -7.77
C GLN A 47 21.05 19.27 -8.60
N LEU A 48 19.90 19.87 -8.92
CA LEU A 48 19.84 21.12 -9.67
C LEU A 48 20.49 22.29 -8.91
N THR A 49 20.36 22.30 -7.59
CA THR A 49 20.88 23.39 -6.75
C THR A 49 22.39 23.29 -6.53
N THR A 50 22.93 22.08 -6.34
CA THR A 50 24.35 21.87 -6.03
C THR A 50 25.21 21.59 -7.26
N GLY A 51 24.60 21.14 -8.37
CA GLY A 51 25.31 20.63 -9.54
C GLY A 51 25.99 19.27 -9.31
N ILE A 52 25.68 18.59 -8.20
CA ILE A 52 26.27 17.29 -7.82
C ILE A 52 25.26 16.18 -8.07
N GLU A 53 25.74 15.04 -8.55
CA GLU A 53 24.93 13.83 -8.67
C GLU A 53 24.75 13.16 -7.30
N PHE A 54 23.50 12.98 -6.88
CA PHE A 54 23.14 12.27 -5.64
C PHE A 54 22.84 10.80 -5.91
N PRO A 55 22.83 9.93 -4.87
CA PRO A 55 22.38 8.55 -5.01
C PRO A 55 20.96 8.45 -5.60
N PRO A 56 20.59 7.29 -6.17
CA PRO A 56 19.27 7.09 -6.74
C PRO A 56 18.15 7.49 -5.77
N PRO A 57 17.10 8.19 -6.23
CA PRO A 57 16.01 8.64 -5.37
C PRO A 57 15.33 7.54 -4.55
N GLU A 58 15.24 6.33 -5.10
CA GLU A 58 14.73 5.15 -4.39
C GLU A 58 15.60 4.79 -3.18
N THR A 59 16.92 4.85 -3.32
CA THR A 59 17.84 4.59 -2.22
C THR A 59 17.76 5.67 -1.14
N ILE A 60 17.57 6.93 -1.53
CA ILE A 60 17.32 8.03 -0.58
C ILE A 60 15.98 7.85 0.13
N LEU A 61 14.93 7.40 -0.58
CA LEU A 61 13.65 7.04 0.02
C LEU A 61 13.81 5.93 1.05
N HIS A 62 14.55 4.85 0.74
CA HIS A 62 14.80 3.77 1.70
C HIS A 62 15.58 4.23 2.94
N ALA A 63 16.58 5.09 2.76
CA ALA A 63 17.30 5.70 3.87
C ALA A 63 16.39 6.58 4.74
N TYR A 64 15.52 7.38 4.12
CA TYR A 64 14.52 8.18 4.83
C TYR A 64 13.50 7.30 5.58
N LEU A 65 12.98 6.23 4.95
CA LEU A 65 12.02 5.32 5.59
C LEU A 65 12.64 4.58 6.79
N GLN A 66 13.92 4.20 6.70
CA GLN A 66 14.63 3.66 7.85
C GLN A 66 14.73 4.67 9.00
N PHE A 67 15.04 5.94 8.70
CA PHE A 67 15.03 7.01 9.69
C PHE A 67 13.65 7.16 10.36
N GLU A 68 12.58 7.17 9.56
CA GLU A 68 11.21 7.25 10.09
C GLU A 68 10.86 6.06 10.97
N ALA A 69 11.28 4.84 10.61
CA ALA A 69 11.06 3.63 11.41
C ALA A 69 11.86 3.59 12.73
N LEU A 70 12.98 4.32 12.80
CA LEU A 70 13.79 4.48 14.03
C LEU A 70 13.35 5.68 14.88
N THR A 71 12.40 6.47 14.40
CA THR A 71 11.90 7.66 15.09
C THR A 71 10.58 7.35 15.77
N ASP A 72 10.41 7.81 17.02
CA ASP A 72 9.11 7.75 17.68
C ASP A 72 8.22 8.90 17.19
N HIS A 73 6.94 8.60 16.96
CA HIS A 73 5.99 9.55 16.41
C HIS A 73 4.79 9.72 17.33
N GLU A 74 4.64 10.91 17.90
CA GLU A 74 3.45 11.28 18.69
C GLU A 74 2.31 11.82 17.80
N TYR A 75 2.02 11.19 16.67
CA TYR A 75 0.88 11.61 15.87
C TYR A 75 -0.44 11.27 16.59
N LYS A 76 -1.11 12.30 17.11
CA LYS A 76 -2.50 12.20 17.53
C LYS A 76 -3.37 12.30 16.28
N TYR A 77 -3.70 11.16 15.69
CA TYR A 77 -4.59 11.05 14.51
C TYR A 77 -6.06 11.32 14.88
N SER A 78 -6.30 12.47 15.49
CA SER A 78 -7.59 12.92 16.00
C SER A 78 -7.86 14.30 15.41
N CYS A 79 -9.04 14.51 14.84
CA CYS A 79 -9.37 15.82 14.32
C CYS A 79 -9.76 16.75 15.48
N PRO A 80 -9.19 17.97 15.57
CA PRO A 80 -9.61 18.95 16.58
C PRO A 80 -11.11 19.29 16.52
N THR A 81 -11.72 19.16 15.34
CA THR A 81 -13.14 19.45 15.09
C THR A 81 -14.02 18.21 15.22
N CYS A 82 -13.58 17.06 14.70
CA CYS A 82 -14.40 15.84 14.62
C CYS A 82 -14.12 14.82 15.74
N GLY A 83 -13.06 15.00 16.53
CA GLY A 83 -12.61 14.04 17.55
C GLY A 83 -12.01 12.76 16.95
N ASP A 84 -12.01 11.69 17.74
CA ASP A 84 -11.51 10.36 17.34
C ASP A 84 -12.53 9.56 16.49
N TYR A 85 -13.81 9.93 16.56
CA TYR A 85 -14.93 9.23 15.92
C TYR A 85 -15.77 10.21 15.08
N PRO A 86 -15.27 10.64 13.91
CA PRO A 86 -16.01 11.56 13.05
C PRO A 86 -17.37 10.95 12.62
N PRO A 87 -18.48 11.71 12.68
CA PRO A 87 -19.81 11.20 12.31
C PRO A 87 -19.96 10.95 10.80
N VAL A 88 -19.10 11.58 10.00
CA VAL A 88 -19.04 11.41 8.54
C VAL A 88 -17.58 11.24 8.17
N VAL A 89 -17.31 10.24 7.32
CA VAL A 89 -16.00 10.02 6.72
C VAL A 89 -16.11 9.91 5.21
N ILE A 90 -15.03 10.27 4.54
CA ILE A 90 -14.88 10.29 3.09
C ILE A 90 -13.74 9.33 2.75
N MET A 91 -13.98 8.43 1.81
CA MET A 91 -12.94 7.56 1.28
C MET A 91 -12.31 8.20 0.03
N GLY A 92 -10.99 8.38 0.08
CA GLY A 92 -10.18 8.78 -1.06
C GLY A 92 -9.44 7.59 -1.64
N VAL A 93 -9.51 7.42 -2.96
CA VAL A 93 -8.83 6.36 -3.70
C VAL A 93 -7.62 6.92 -4.41
N HIS A 94 -6.43 6.40 -4.12
CA HIS A 94 -5.21 6.71 -4.85
C HIS A 94 -4.79 5.54 -5.74
N LYS A 95 -5.09 5.68 -7.03
CA LYS A 95 -4.59 4.83 -8.11
C LYS A 95 -3.16 5.22 -8.47
N GLN A 96 -2.24 5.11 -7.51
CA GLN A 96 -0.81 5.03 -7.82
C GLN A 96 -0.37 3.61 -7.52
N THR A 97 0.16 2.97 -8.56
CA THR A 97 0.66 1.59 -8.57
C THR A 97 1.81 1.44 -7.58
N ALA A 98 1.49 1.24 -6.29
CA ALA A 98 2.47 0.71 -5.37
C ALA A 98 2.20 -0.78 -5.24
N SER A 99 2.84 -1.51 -6.14
CA SER A 99 3.26 -2.91 -6.07
C SER A 99 3.05 -3.57 -7.44
N PRO A 100 4.10 -4.12 -8.06
CA PRO A 100 3.97 -4.94 -9.26
C PRO A 100 3.41 -6.34 -8.96
N LEU A 101 2.91 -6.56 -7.74
CA LEU A 101 2.44 -7.86 -7.29
C LEU A 101 0.99 -8.03 -7.74
N SER A 102 0.80 -8.90 -8.73
CA SER A 102 -0.53 -9.35 -9.07
C SER A 102 -1.08 -10.11 -7.86
N GLY A 103 -2.32 -9.83 -7.45
CA GLY A 103 -2.97 -10.57 -6.36
C GLY A 103 -3.09 -12.09 -6.61
N ASN A 104 -2.79 -12.54 -7.85
CA ASN A 104 -2.79 -13.94 -8.25
C ASN A 104 -1.54 -14.71 -7.76
N ASP A 105 -0.43 -14.02 -7.46
CA ASP A 105 0.81 -14.65 -6.99
C ASP A 105 0.84 -14.86 -5.46
N ILE A 106 -0.22 -14.43 -4.75
CA ILE A 106 -0.32 -14.50 -3.30
C ILE A 106 -1.01 -15.82 -2.89
N GLU A 107 -0.40 -16.56 -1.95
CA GLU A 107 -0.98 -17.79 -1.42
C GLU A 107 -2.36 -17.56 -0.80
N LYS A 108 -3.31 -18.46 -1.10
CA LYS A 108 -4.65 -18.40 -0.52
C LYS A 108 -4.57 -18.61 0.99
N PRO A 109 -5.35 -17.86 1.78
CA PRO A 109 -5.36 -18.04 3.22
C PRO A 109 -5.97 -19.41 3.60
N PRO A 110 -5.74 -19.88 4.84
CA PRO A 110 -6.39 -21.07 5.38
C PRO A 110 -7.92 -21.00 5.25
N GLY A 111 -8.59 -22.13 5.01
CA GLY A 111 -10.04 -22.15 4.72
C GLY A 111 -10.96 -21.66 5.86
N ASN A 112 -10.44 -21.54 7.08
CA ASN A 112 -11.15 -21.00 8.25
C ASN A 112 -10.80 -19.54 8.54
N PHE A 113 -9.99 -18.90 7.70
CA PHE A 113 -9.58 -17.51 7.88
C PHE A 113 -10.77 -16.57 7.62
N LYS A 114 -11.03 -15.67 8.57
CA LYS A 114 -12.18 -14.75 8.54
C LYS A 114 -11.81 -13.34 8.05
N GLY A 115 -10.55 -13.11 7.68
CA GLY A 115 -10.04 -11.77 7.38
C GLY A 115 -9.59 -10.99 8.61
N GLU A 116 -9.48 -11.60 9.78
CA GLU A 116 -8.98 -10.93 10.99
C GLU A 116 -7.44 -10.92 10.98
N VAL A 117 -6.83 -9.74 11.03
CA VAL A 117 -5.37 -9.54 11.00
C VAL A 117 -4.93 -8.64 12.15
N ASN A 118 -3.74 -8.90 12.71
CA ASN A 118 -3.17 -8.06 13.75
C ASN A 118 -2.44 -6.86 13.13
N LEU A 119 -2.97 -5.66 13.38
CA LEU A 119 -2.44 -4.41 12.86
C LEU A 119 -1.07 -4.10 13.46
N GLU A 120 -0.94 -4.13 14.79
CA GLU A 120 0.31 -3.75 15.46
C GLU A 120 1.46 -4.68 15.05
N GLU A 121 1.21 -5.99 15.00
CA GLU A 121 2.21 -6.97 14.57
C GLU A 121 2.66 -6.76 13.12
N PHE A 122 1.72 -6.46 12.22
CA PHE A 122 2.03 -6.19 10.82
C PHE A 122 2.88 -4.92 10.66
N TRP A 123 2.46 -3.79 11.24
CA TRP A 123 3.18 -2.52 11.11
C TRP A 123 4.52 -2.52 11.86
N GLU A 124 4.62 -3.22 12.99
CA GLU A 124 5.91 -3.44 13.67
C GLU A 124 6.85 -4.28 12.80
N SER A 125 6.34 -5.30 12.12
CA SER A 125 7.13 -6.13 11.19
C SER A 125 7.58 -5.33 9.97
N LEU A 126 6.72 -4.48 9.42
CA LEU A 126 7.08 -3.58 8.33
C LEU A 126 8.15 -2.57 8.74
N SER A 127 8.06 -2.01 9.96
CA SER A 127 9.12 -1.14 10.50
C SER A 127 10.44 -1.90 10.65
N LYS A 128 10.42 -3.16 11.10
CA LYS A 128 11.63 -4.00 11.16
C LYS A 128 12.23 -4.24 9.77
N GLU A 129 11.40 -4.45 8.74
CA GLU A 129 11.86 -4.53 7.35
C GLU A 129 12.52 -3.22 6.88
N MET A 130 11.90 -2.06 7.15
CA MET A 130 12.51 -0.77 6.79
C MET A 130 13.86 -0.58 7.47
N ILE A 131 13.99 -1.04 8.72
CA ILE A 131 15.24 -1.02 9.46
C ILE A 131 16.25 -1.99 8.84
N SER A 132 15.89 -3.24 8.57
CA SER A 132 16.80 -4.28 8.07
C SER A 132 17.40 -3.94 6.70
N ARG A 133 16.67 -3.23 5.82
CA ARG A 133 17.15 -2.83 4.48
C ARG A 133 18.52 -2.16 4.46
N GLY A 134 18.89 -1.42 5.50
CA GLY A 134 20.22 -0.80 5.60
C GLY A 134 21.33 -1.70 6.16
N PHE A 135 20.99 -2.89 6.65
CA PHE A 135 21.92 -3.87 7.22
C PHE A 135 22.12 -5.10 6.34
N VAL A 136 21.13 -5.42 5.49
CA VAL A 136 21.21 -6.55 4.56
C VAL A 136 22.02 -6.16 3.34
N ALA A 137 23.18 -6.81 3.17
CA ALA A 137 23.99 -6.63 1.96
C ALA A 137 23.25 -7.15 0.72
N ASN A 138 23.43 -6.47 -0.42
CA ASN A 138 22.84 -6.84 -1.70
C ASN A 138 22.98 -8.35 -1.98
N GLY A 139 21.85 -9.01 -2.26
CA GLY A 139 21.79 -10.44 -2.62
C GLY A 139 21.65 -11.42 -1.45
N ARG A 140 21.61 -10.94 -0.20
CA ARG A 140 21.23 -11.79 0.95
C ARG A 140 19.72 -11.72 1.20
N HIS A 141 19.16 -12.86 1.61
CA HIS A 141 17.76 -12.93 2.03
C HIS A 141 17.57 -12.08 3.29
N ASP A 142 16.64 -11.13 3.25
CA ASP A 142 16.25 -10.36 4.42
C ASP A 142 15.34 -11.22 5.31
N LEU A 143 15.74 -11.44 6.56
CA LEU A 143 14.96 -12.22 7.53
C LEU A 143 13.71 -11.48 8.01
N PHE A 144 13.67 -10.16 7.83
CA PHE A 144 12.56 -9.30 8.22
C PHE A 144 11.67 -8.90 7.03
N ALA A 145 11.91 -9.45 5.83
CA ALA A 145 11.05 -9.21 4.68
C ALA A 145 9.61 -9.60 5.03
N VAL A 146 8.67 -8.69 4.77
CA VAL A 146 7.23 -8.92 4.91
C VAL A 146 6.66 -9.19 3.52
N PRO A 147 6.57 -10.47 3.08
CA PRO A 147 6.01 -10.78 1.79
C PRO A 147 4.49 -10.50 1.78
N PRO A 148 3.91 -10.23 0.59
CA PRO A 148 2.46 -10.14 0.43
C PRO A 148 1.76 -11.40 0.95
N SER A 149 0.78 -11.23 1.82
CA SER A 149 0.02 -12.33 2.41
C SER A 149 -1.37 -11.88 2.81
N TYR A 150 -2.41 -12.61 2.40
CA TYR A 150 -3.79 -12.28 2.83
C TYR A 150 -4.03 -12.41 4.34
N HIS A 151 -3.26 -13.26 5.02
CA HIS A 151 -3.41 -13.50 6.47
C HIS A 151 -2.40 -12.70 7.31
N PHE A 152 -1.50 -11.96 6.67
CA PHE A 152 -0.52 -11.09 7.33
C PHE A 152 -0.34 -9.79 6.53
N TRP A 153 -1.45 -9.09 6.35
CA TRP A 153 -1.49 -7.78 5.69
C TRP A 153 -2.61 -6.96 6.31
N ALA A 154 -2.24 -5.92 7.06
CA ALA A 154 -3.20 -5.14 7.83
C ALA A 154 -3.31 -3.71 7.30
N PRO A 155 -4.53 -3.15 7.20
CA PRO A 155 -4.67 -1.70 7.08
C PRO A 155 -4.09 -1.02 8.33
N TRP A 156 -3.75 0.25 8.20
CA TRP A 156 -3.48 1.12 9.34
C TRP A 156 -4.78 1.84 9.74
N ILE A 157 -5.07 1.87 11.03
CA ILE A 157 -6.19 2.60 11.64
C ILE A 157 -5.69 3.21 12.94
N GLY A 158 -6.00 4.48 13.16
CA GLY A 158 -5.63 5.22 14.36
C GLY A 158 -6.09 4.51 15.63
N LYS A 159 -5.21 4.44 16.64
CA LYS A 159 -5.42 3.68 17.88
C LYS A 159 -6.69 4.05 18.64
N ASN A 160 -7.08 5.33 18.61
CA ASN A 160 -8.30 5.78 19.26
C ASN A 160 -9.56 5.48 18.44
N THR A 161 -9.45 5.27 17.13
CA THR A 161 -10.58 5.12 16.22
C THR A 161 -10.99 3.66 16.03
N ARG A 162 -10.04 2.73 16.11
CA ARG A 162 -10.30 1.28 15.99
C ARG A 162 -10.83 0.66 17.29
N HIS A 163 -11.58 -0.42 17.18
CA HIS A 163 -12.10 -1.15 18.34
C HIS A 163 -11.00 -1.96 19.05
N SER A 164 -10.07 -2.55 18.29
CA SER A 164 -8.95 -3.35 18.82
C SER A 164 -7.75 -3.38 17.88
N ASP A 165 -6.66 -4.02 18.28
CA ASP A 165 -5.48 -4.23 17.42
C ASP A 165 -5.74 -5.30 16.34
N THR A 166 -6.83 -6.05 16.44
CA THR A 166 -7.31 -6.95 15.39
C THR A 166 -8.31 -6.20 14.50
N VAL A 167 -8.00 -6.15 13.21
CA VAL A 167 -8.77 -5.43 12.18
C VAL A 167 -9.13 -6.37 11.03
N LEU A 168 -10.06 -5.95 10.18
CA LEU A 168 -10.50 -6.72 9.03
C LEU A 168 -9.68 -6.42 7.77
N ASN A 169 -9.32 -7.48 7.06
CA ASN A 169 -8.86 -7.47 5.69
C ASN A 169 -9.42 -8.70 4.95
N THR A 170 -10.52 -8.51 4.23
CA THR A 170 -11.20 -9.56 3.48
C THR A 170 -10.84 -9.56 1.99
N GLU A 171 -9.66 -9.03 1.65
CA GLU A 171 -9.24 -8.89 0.25
C GLU A 171 -9.16 -10.22 -0.51
N PHE A 172 -8.86 -11.33 0.18
CA PHE A 172 -8.87 -12.67 -0.41
C PHE A 172 -10.25 -13.13 -0.92
N GLU A 173 -11.34 -12.51 -0.45
CA GLU A 173 -12.70 -12.80 -0.92
C GLU A 173 -13.03 -12.07 -2.22
N LYS A 174 -12.21 -11.09 -2.64
CA LYS A 174 -12.38 -10.42 -3.93
C LYS A 174 -12.26 -11.44 -5.07
N VAL A 175 -13.09 -11.25 -6.08
CA VAL A 175 -13.14 -12.17 -7.22
C VAL A 175 -11.91 -11.90 -8.10
N THR A 176 -11.05 -12.92 -8.23
CA THR A 176 -9.90 -12.86 -9.13
C THR A 176 -10.33 -12.90 -10.58
N GLU A 177 -9.52 -12.36 -11.49
CA GLU A 177 -9.78 -12.39 -12.94
C GLU A 177 -10.07 -13.82 -13.44
N GLU A 178 -9.31 -14.80 -12.95
CA GLU A 178 -9.48 -16.22 -13.27
C GLU A 178 -10.83 -16.76 -12.81
N ARG A 179 -11.25 -16.48 -11.57
CA ARG A 179 -12.56 -16.88 -11.07
C ARG A 179 -13.69 -16.21 -11.85
N LEU A 180 -13.52 -14.92 -12.18
CA LEU A 180 -14.52 -14.17 -12.94
C LEU A 180 -14.63 -14.72 -14.38
N ARG A 181 -13.50 -15.14 -14.97
CA ARG A 181 -13.47 -15.83 -16.26
C ARG A 181 -14.12 -17.20 -16.17
N GLU A 182 -13.82 -18.01 -15.17
CA GLU A 182 -14.49 -19.31 -14.97
C GLU A 182 -16.01 -19.15 -14.83
N GLU A 183 -16.48 -18.17 -14.05
CA GLU A 183 -17.91 -17.87 -13.90
C GLU A 183 -18.53 -17.34 -15.18
N LEU A 184 -17.82 -16.50 -15.95
CA LEU A 184 -18.24 -16.04 -17.27
C LEU A 184 -18.42 -17.21 -18.25
N PHE A 185 -17.50 -18.17 -18.24
CA PHE A 185 -17.56 -19.36 -19.11
C PHE A 185 -18.73 -20.29 -18.76
N LYS A 186 -19.27 -20.22 -17.52
CA LYS A 186 -20.46 -20.95 -17.08
C LYS A 186 -21.78 -20.27 -17.48
N GLN A 187 -21.76 -19.01 -17.90
CA GLN A 187 -22.97 -18.27 -18.25
C GLN A 187 -23.61 -18.76 -19.55
N LYS A 188 -24.93 -18.58 -19.68
CA LYS A 188 -25.66 -18.91 -20.90
C LYS A 188 -25.43 -17.85 -21.99
N ASP A 189 -25.67 -18.21 -23.26
CA ASP A 189 -25.39 -17.36 -24.42
C ASP A 189 -26.16 -16.03 -24.39
N ASP A 190 -27.39 -16.04 -23.91
CA ASP A 190 -28.25 -14.86 -23.72
C ASP A 190 -27.65 -13.86 -22.72
N VAL A 191 -27.11 -14.37 -21.61
CA VAL A 191 -26.42 -13.55 -20.59
C VAL A 191 -25.13 -12.97 -21.17
N ILE A 192 -24.35 -13.76 -21.91
CA ILE A 192 -23.10 -13.30 -22.54
C ILE A 192 -23.38 -12.18 -23.56
N GLN A 193 -24.39 -12.32 -24.40
CA GLN A 193 -24.77 -11.27 -25.36
C GLN A 193 -25.23 -9.98 -24.66
N SER A 194 -25.99 -10.11 -23.56
CA SER A 194 -26.43 -8.98 -22.75
C SER A 194 -25.23 -8.25 -22.11
N LEU A 195 -24.28 -9.00 -21.55
CA LEU A 195 -23.04 -8.45 -21.00
C LEU A 195 -22.19 -7.74 -22.06
N CYS A 196 -22.10 -8.27 -23.29
CA CYS A 196 -21.43 -7.56 -24.39
C CYS A 196 -22.07 -6.20 -24.65
N HIS A 197 -23.41 -6.13 -24.70
CA HIS A 197 -24.12 -4.87 -24.91
C HIS A 197 -23.90 -3.88 -23.75
N GLU A 198 -23.96 -4.33 -22.50
CA GLU A 198 -23.73 -3.50 -21.30
C GLU A 198 -22.28 -2.99 -21.20
N CYS A 199 -21.30 -3.81 -21.60
CA CYS A 199 -19.89 -3.44 -21.64
C CYS A 199 -19.50 -2.64 -22.90
N ALA A 200 -20.46 -2.30 -23.78
CA ALA A 200 -20.21 -1.64 -25.07
C ALA A 200 -19.20 -2.39 -25.97
N VAL A 201 -19.22 -3.72 -25.89
CA VAL A 201 -18.41 -4.64 -26.70
C VAL A 201 -19.30 -5.23 -27.80
N GLU A 202 -18.74 -5.46 -28.99
CA GLU A 202 -19.50 -6.03 -30.11
C GLU A 202 -20.10 -7.41 -29.74
N SER A 203 -21.43 -7.52 -29.86
CA SER A 203 -22.22 -8.68 -29.40
C SER A 203 -22.52 -9.71 -30.51
N THR A 204 -21.86 -9.59 -31.66
CA THR A 204 -22.01 -10.49 -32.82
C THR A 204 -20.85 -11.50 -32.87
N GLY A 205 -21.11 -12.74 -33.30
CA GLY A 205 -20.06 -13.76 -33.48
C GLY A 205 -20.31 -15.03 -32.68
N SER A 206 -19.33 -15.93 -32.65
CA SER A 206 -19.44 -17.18 -31.90
C SER A 206 -19.34 -16.92 -30.39
N ARG A 207 -19.85 -17.85 -29.57
CA ARG A 207 -19.72 -17.79 -28.10
C ARG A 207 -18.26 -17.57 -27.68
N SER A 208 -17.32 -18.24 -28.34
CA SER A 208 -15.88 -18.10 -28.06
C SER A 208 -15.38 -16.69 -28.34
N ASP A 209 -15.83 -16.05 -29.42
CA ASP A 209 -15.43 -14.68 -29.77
C ASP A 209 -15.99 -13.65 -28.78
N LEU A 210 -17.21 -13.87 -28.29
CA LEU A 210 -17.83 -13.03 -27.26
C LEU A 210 -17.09 -13.17 -25.91
N LEU A 211 -16.79 -14.41 -25.50
CA LEU A 211 -16.04 -14.69 -24.27
C LEU A 211 -14.62 -14.13 -24.31
N LEU A 212 -13.93 -14.21 -25.46
CA LEU A 212 -12.59 -13.63 -25.63
C LEU A 212 -12.62 -12.11 -25.51
N ARG A 213 -13.55 -11.43 -26.19
CA ARG A 213 -13.66 -9.96 -26.10
C ARG A 213 -14.04 -9.49 -24.70
N LEU A 214 -14.98 -10.16 -24.03
CA LEU A 214 -15.29 -9.88 -22.63
C LEU A 214 -14.09 -10.14 -21.70
N SER A 215 -13.32 -11.21 -21.94
CA SER A 215 -12.12 -11.51 -21.15
C SER A 215 -11.01 -10.47 -21.35
N ASP A 216 -10.81 -9.98 -22.58
CA ASP A 216 -9.81 -8.94 -22.86
C ASP A 216 -10.24 -7.57 -22.30
N GLU A 217 -11.55 -7.26 -22.31
CA GLU A 217 -12.10 -6.09 -21.63
C GLU A 217 -12.00 -6.21 -20.10
N MET A 218 -12.07 -7.44 -19.57
CA MET A 218 -11.81 -7.68 -18.14
C MET A 218 -10.33 -7.46 -17.78
N LYS A 219 -9.38 -7.83 -18.65
CA LYS A 219 -7.94 -7.61 -18.45
C LYS A 219 -7.56 -6.13 -18.49
N SER A 220 -8.15 -5.35 -19.40
CA SER A 220 -7.92 -3.90 -19.44
C SER A 220 -8.42 -3.21 -18.16
N ARG A 221 -9.35 -3.87 -17.44
CA ARG A 221 -9.96 -3.43 -16.18
C ARG A 221 -9.46 -4.20 -14.95
N SER A 222 -8.55 -5.19 -15.09
CA SER A 222 -8.03 -5.94 -13.95
C SER A 222 -7.08 -5.03 -13.18
N ALA A 223 -7.66 -4.39 -12.17
CA ALA A 223 -7.06 -3.24 -11.53
C ALA A 223 -5.92 -3.70 -10.62
N THR A 224 -4.73 -3.21 -10.96
CA THR A 224 -3.56 -3.19 -10.10
C THR A 224 -3.90 -2.51 -8.78
N GLY A 225 -3.31 -3.03 -7.71
CA GLY A 225 -3.49 -2.54 -6.34
C GLY A 225 -3.27 -1.04 -6.18
N GLY A 226 -3.80 -0.48 -5.10
CA GLY A 226 -3.74 0.94 -4.78
C GLY A 226 -3.91 1.20 -3.30
N TRP A 227 -4.08 2.47 -2.93
CA TRP A 227 -4.24 2.88 -1.53
C TRP A 227 -5.58 3.54 -1.34
N GLY A 228 -6.34 3.03 -0.36
CA GLY A 228 -7.56 3.66 0.14
C GLY A 228 -7.25 4.43 1.42
N VAL A 229 -7.78 5.64 1.54
CA VAL A 229 -7.63 6.50 2.72
C VAL A 229 -9.01 6.90 3.23
N ILE A 230 -9.28 6.73 4.52
CA ILE A 230 -10.47 7.31 5.15
C ILE A 230 -10.07 8.57 5.89
N MET A 231 -10.79 9.66 5.60
CA MET A 231 -10.59 10.96 6.23
C MET A 231 -11.91 11.60 6.65
N CYS A 232 -11.86 12.50 7.65
CA CYS A 232 -13.01 13.35 7.94
C CYS A 232 -13.11 14.51 6.92
N PRO A 233 -14.23 15.26 6.88
CA PRO A 233 -14.38 16.44 6.03
C PRO A 233 -13.32 17.54 6.24
N CYS A 234 -12.61 17.53 7.38
CA CYS A 234 -11.49 18.46 7.63
C CYS A 234 -10.16 18.00 7.01
N GLY A 235 -10.11 16.83 6.35
CA GLY A 235 -8.92 16.30 5.71
C GLY A 235 -7.97 15.52 6.64
N ILE A 236 -8.37 15.23 7.88
CA ILE A 236 -7.57 14.39 8.79
C ILE A 236 -7.77 12.93 8.45
N VAL A 237 -6.67 12.20 8.28
CA VAL A 237 -6.64 10.77 7.95
C VAL A 237 -6.79 9.93 9.21
N TYR A 238 -7.70 8.96 9.17
CA TYR A 238 -7.99 8.02 10.26
C TYR A 238 -7.58 6.58 9.92
N SER A 239 -7.58 6.23 8.64
CA SER A 239 -7.11 4.92 8.18
C SER A 239 -6.52 4.95 6.79
N LEU A 240 -5.66 3.97 6.53
CA LEU A 240 -4.95 3.74 5.27
C LEU A 240 -4.99 2.23 4.99
N LYS A 241 -5.38 1.82 3.78
CA LYS A 241 -5.34 0.43 3.33
C LYS A 241 -4.58 0.30 2.02
N CYS A 242 -3.52 -0.50 2.02
CA CYS A 242 -2.83 -0.95 0.82
C CYS A 242 -3.57 -2.17 0.28
N SER A 243 -4.12 -2.09 -0.92
CA SER A 243 -4.86 -3.20 -1.54
C SER A 243 -3.97 -3.90 -2.57
N PHE A 244 -3.93 -5.23 -2.55
CA PHE A 244 -3.27 -6.04 -3.58
C PHE A 244 -4.04 -6.02 -4.90
N GLN A 245 -5.36 -5.93 -4.82
CA GLN A 245 -6.27 -5.85 -5.95
C GLN A 245 -6.92 -4.47 -5.99
N ALA A 246 -7.69 -4.23 -7.05
CA ALA A 246 -8.58 -3.08 -7.15
C ALA A 246 -9.32 -2.79 -5.83
N GLU A 247 -9.37 -1.53 -5.45
CA GLU A 247 -10.23 -1.11 -4.36
C GLU A 247 -11.71 -1.39 -4.71
N SER A 248 -12.46 -1.79 -3.69
CA SER A 248 -13.87 -2.16 -3.76
C SER A 248 -14.61 -1.69 -2.51
N HIS A 249 -15.95 -1.67 -2.56
CA HIS A 249 -16.79 -1.35 -1.40
C HIS A 249 -16.52 -2.23 -0.17
N ARG A 250 -15.97 -3.43 -0.37
CA ARG A 250 -15.55 -4.33 0.69
C ARG A 250 -14.37 -3.76 1.49
N ASP A 251 -13.43 -3.11 0.83
CA ASP A 251 -12.29 -2.46 1.50
C ASP A 251 -12.74 -1.34 2.44
N PHE A 252 -13.77 -0.61 2.02
CA PHE A 252 -14.39 0.40 2.87
C PHE A 252 -15.12 -0.23 4.07
N ALA A 253 -15.87 -1.31 3.84
CA ALA A 253 -16.57 -2.02 4.91
C ALA A 253 -15.60 -2.60 5.94
N ASP A 254 -14.50 -3.22 5.49
CA ASP A 254 -13.44 -3.73 6.36
C ASP A 254 -12.95 -2.64 7.31
N LEU A 255 -12.63 -1.45 6.78
CA LEU A 255 -12.11 -0.33 7.56
C LEU A 255 -13.14 0.26 8.54
N LEU A 256 -14.42 0.31 8.17
CA LEU A 256 -15.49 0.83 9.04
C LEU A 256 -15.89 -0.14 10.16
N LEU A 257 -15.71 -1.44 9.94
CA LEU A 257 -16.07 -2.50 10.88
C LEU A 257 -14.92 -2.93 11.80
N SER A 258 -13.73 -2.33 11.64
CA SER A 258 -12.52 -2.55 12.44
C SER A 258 -12.39 -1.52 13.56
#